data_AF-A0A0X9QP82-F1
#
_entry.id   AF-A0A0X9QP82-F1
#
_cell.length_a   1.000
_cell.length_b   1.000
_cell.length_c   1.000
_cell.angle_alpha   90.00
_cell.angle_beta   90.00
_cell.angle_gamma   90.00
#
_symmetry.space_group_name_H-M   'P 1'
#
loop_
_entity.id
_entity.type
_entity.pdbx_description
1 polymer ?
#
loop_
_entity_poly.entity_id
_entity_poly.type
_entity_poly.pdbx_seq_one_letter_code
_entity_poly.pdbx_strand_id
1 'polypeptide(L)'
;ELKNLIEQEDARLKPQSKQPAAKITKAQILEETERRNAAAAATAKKKEPDTHISKPLEENINRIQTDGLEARSIVEAISILSTKDVEEDKHPEKRMRAAYASYEAANLP
;
A
#
# COMPACT_ATOMS: atom_id res chain seq x y z
N GLU A 1 1.69 4.95 -26.50
CA GLU A 1 1.54 4.41 -25.13
C GLU A 1 0.67 3.15 -25.07
N LEU A 2 -0.65 3.21 -25.23
CA LEU A 2 -1.52 2.02 -25.09
C LEU A 2 -1.19 0.87 -26.06
N LYS A 3 -0.91 1.19 -27.33
CA LYS A 3 -0.50 0.18 -28.33
C LYS A 3 0.84 -0.49 -27.98
N ASN A 4 1.81 0.29 -27.49
CA ASN A 4 3.11 -0.23 -27.09
C ASN A 4 2.99 -1.15 -25.87
N LEU A 5 2.08 -0.84 -24.94
CA LEU A 5 1.85 -1.68 -23.76
C LEU A 5 1.25 -3.04 -24.16
N ILE A 6 0.27 -3.03 -25.07
CA ILE A 6 -0.35 -4.27 -25.59
C ILE A 6 0.68 -5.13 -26.35
N GLU A 7 1.52 -4.53 -27.19
CA GLU A 7 2.57 -5.27 -27.92
C GLU A 7 3.60 -5.90 -26.97
N GLN A 8 3.92 -5.23 -25.86
CA GLN A 8 4.81 -5.77 -24.83
C GLN A 8 4.18 -6.93 -24.05
N GLU A 9 2.88 -6.84 -23.73
CA GLU A 9 2.15 -7.93 -23.08
C GLU A 9 2.05 -9.14 -24.01
N ASP A 10 1.68 -8.95 -25.28
CA ASP A 10 1.61 -10.02 -26.28
C ASP A 10 2.97 -10.69 -26.52
N ALA A 11 4.08 -9.94 -26.45
CA ALA A 11 5.42 -10.50 -26.56
C ALA A 11 5.79 -11.40 -25.37
N ARG A 12 5.35 -11.06 -24.16
CA ARG A 12 5.59 -11.85 -22.94
C ARG A 12 4.68 -13.07 -22.83
N LEU A 13 3.46 -12.98 -23.35
CA LEU A 13 2.47 -14.06 -23.35
C LEU A 13 2.73 -15.13 -24.41
N LYS A 14 3.59 -14.88 -25.40
CA LYS A 14 3.97 -15.89 -26.40
C LYS A 14 4.68 -17.06 -25.71
N PRO A 15 4.06 -18.25 -25.65
CA PRO A 15 4.70 -19.42 -25.07
C PRO A 15 5.95 -19.74 -25.89
N GLN A 16 7.07 -19.94 -25.19
CA GLN A 16 8.31 -20.36 -25.83
C GLN A 16 8.03 -21.65 -26.61
N SER A 17 8.36 -21.66 -27.90
CA SER A 17 8.11 -22.81 -28.76
C SER A 17 8.78 -24.04 -28.13
N LYS A 18 7.96 -25.02 -27.75
CA LYS A 18 8.45 -26.30 -27.24
C LYS A 18 9.29 -26.91 -28.37
N GLN A 19 10.60 -26.96 -28.17
CA GLN A 19 11.49 -27.64 -29.12
C GLN A 19 10.95 -29.07 -29.32
N PRO A 20 10.87 -29.57 -30.56
CA PRO A 20 10.39 -30.92 -30.81
C PRO A 20 11.26 -31.89 -30.02
N ALA A 21 10.63 -32.66 -29.13
CA ALA A 21 11.32 -33.65 -28.32
C ALA A 21 11.80 -34.76 -29.25
N ALA A 22 13.04 -34.64 -29.73
CA ALA A 22 13.73 -35.74 -30.38
C ALA A 22 13.82 -36.92 -29.40
N LYS A 23 13.69 -38.14 -29.91
CA LYS A 23 13.83 -39.35 -29.07
C LYS A 23 15.27 -39.40 -28.55
N ILE A 24 15.44 -39.12 -27.27
CA ILE A 24 16.71 -39.18 -26.56
C ILE A 24 16.83 -40.48 -25.77
N THR A 25 18.05 -40.98 -25.62
CA THR A 25 18.32 -42.21 -24.88
C THR A 25 18.36 -41.94 -23.38
N LYS A 26 18.10 -42.96 -22.55
CA LYS A 26 18.16 -42.86 -21.08
C LYS A 26 19.52 -42.36 -20.58
N ALA A 27 20.61 -42.74 -21.26
CA ALA A 27 21.96 -42.29 -20.93
C ALA A 27 22.14 -40.78 -21.14
N GLN A 28 21.64 -40.24 -22.25
CA GLN A 28 21.69 -38.80 -22.55
C GLN A 28 20.84 -37.98 -21.57
N ILE A 29 19.69 -38.53 -21.14
CA ILE A 29 18.86 -37.89 -20.11
C ILE A 29 19.64 -37.76 -18.80
N LEU A 30 20.29 -38.83 -18.35
CA LEU A 30 21.07 -38.82 -17.11
C LEU A 30 22.21 -37.80 -17.19
N GLU A 31 22.99 -37.81 -18.27
CA GLU A 31 24.11 -36.87 -18.45
C GLU A 31 23.64 -35.40 -18.45
N GLU A 32 22.57 -35.08 -19.19
CA GLU A 32 22.05 -33.73 -19.25
C GLU A 32 21.44 -33.29 -17.91
N THR A 33 20.78 -34.20 -17.18
CA THR A 33 20.27 -33.91 -15.82
C THR A 33 21.39 -33.65 -14.83
N GLU A 34 22.47 -34.43 -14.87
CA GLU A 34 23.65 -34.22 -14.02
C GLU A 34 24.35 -32.90 -14.36
N ARG A 35 24.52 -32.61 -15.66
CA ARG A 35 25.08 -31.34 -16.14
C ARG A 35 24.24 -30.14 -15.69
N ARG A 36 22.92 -30.25 -15.82
CA ARG A 36 21.98 -29.20 -15.37
C ARG A 36 22.01 -29.02 -13.86
N ASN A 37 22.06 -30.11 -13.10
CA ASN A 37 22.14 -30.08 -11.64
C ASN A 37 23.47 -29.50 -11.16
N ALA A 38 24.59 -29.84 -11.81
CA ALA A 38 25.90 -29.27 -11.51
C ALA A 38 25.97 -27.78 -11.83
N ALA A 39 25.40 -27.35 -12.97
CA ALA A 39 25.30 -25.94 -13.33
C ALA A 39 24.38 -25.16 -12.37
N ALA A 40 23.26 -25.76 -11.95
CA ALA A 40 22.36 -25.17 -10.95
C ALA A 40 23.04 -25.06 -9.57
N ALA A 41 23.82 -26.06 -9.16
CA ALA A 41 24.59 -26.02 -7.91
C ALA A 41 25.73 -24.99 -7.95
N ALA A 42 26.38 -24.83 -9.11
CA ALA A 42 27.45 -23.83 -9.29
C ALA A 42 26.93 -22.39 -9.32
N THR A 43 25.71 -22.18 -9.84
CA THR A 43 25.04 -20.87 -9.87
C THR A 43 24.27 -20.57 -8.59
N ALA A 44 23.81 -21.60 -7.87
CA ALA A 44 23.35 -21.52 -6.49
C ALA A 44 24.56 -21.44 -5.54
N LYS A 45 25.43 -20.45 -5.76
CA LYS A 45 26.19 -19.89 -4.63
C LYS A 45 25.14 -19.51 -3.60
N LYS A 46 25.10 -20.28 -2.52
CA LYS A 46 24.18 -20.09 -1.40
C LYS A 46 24.24 -18.61 -1.04
N LYS A 47 23.22 -17.86 -1.42
CA LYS A 47 23.00 -16.55 -0.83
C LYS A 47 22.69 -16.89 0.62
N GLU A 48 23.66 -16.61 1.49
CA GLU A 48 23.42 -16.65 2.93
C GLU A 48 22.09 -15.93 3.18
N PRO A 49 21.18 -16.52 3.97
CA PRO A 49 19.88 -15.90 4.19
C PRO A 49 20.12 -14.49 4.74
N ASP A 50 19.52 -13.49 4.10
CA ASP A 50 19.62 -12.11 4.55
C ASP A 50 19.15 -12.06 6.00
N THR A 51 20.09 -11.74 6.88
CA THR A 51 19.83 -11.65 8.32
C THR A 51 19.34 -10.24 8.65
N HIS A 52 18.84 -10.05 9.87
CA HIS A 52 18.49 -8.74 10.40
C HIS A 52 19.66 -7.71 10.36
N ILE A 53 20.90 -8.17 10.14
CA ILE A 53 22.10 -7.34 9.97
C ILE A 53 22.18 -6.76 8.55
N SER A 54 21.80 -7.51 7.51
CA SER A 54 21.83 -7.04 6.12
C SER A 54 20.53 -6.33 5.71
N LYS A 55 19.39 -6.80 6.22
CA LYS A 55 18.08 -6.17 6.01
C LYS A 55 17.37 -5.99 7.35
N PRO A 56 17.06 -4.74 7.77
CA PRO A 56 16.25 -4.51 8.96
C PRO A 56 14.92 -5.25 8.89
N LEU A 57 14.42 -5.69 10.05
CA LEU A 57 13.11 -6.33 10.15
C LEU A 57 12.02 -5.34 9.74
N GLU A 58 11.08 -5.81 8.93
CA GLU A 58 9.87 -5.04 8.60
C GLU A 58 9.03 -4.88 9.87
N GLU A 59 8.63 -3.65 10.16
CA GLU A 59 7.88 -3.34 11.37
C GLU A 59 6.45 -3.89 11.29
N ASN A 60 5.91 -4.27 12.45
CA ASN A 60 4.55 -4.77 12.52
C ASN A 60 3.56 -3.62 12.31
N ILE A 61 2.83 -3.66 11.20
CA ILE A 61 1.80 -2.67 10.82
C ILE A 61 0.76 -2.41 11.92
N ASN A 62 0.43 -3.41 12.75
CA ASN A 62 -0.54 -3.26 13.83
C ASN A 62 0.00 -2.51 15.06
N ARG A 63 1.31 -2.20 15.08
CA ARG A 63 1.98 -1.43 16.13
C ARG A 63 2.35 -0.02 15.68
N ILE A 64 2.22 0.29 14.40
CA ILE A 64 2.54 1.61 13.86
C ILE A 64 1.47 2.58 14.39
N GLN A 65 1.90 3.59 15.15
CA GLN A 65 1.06 4.71 15.50
C GLN A 65 0.95 5.60 14.28
N THR A 66 -0.27 5.83 13.78
CA THR A 66 -0.44 6.76 12.66
C THR A 66 -0.45 8.19 13.19
N ASP A 67 0.35 9.05 12.59
CA ASP A 67 0.39 10.47 12.95
C ASP A 67 -0.83 11.15 12.32
N GLY A 68 -1.92 11.28 13.09
CA GLY A 68 -3.17 11.82 12.60
C GLY A 68 -4.31 11.79 13.62
N LEU A 69 -5.44 12.38 13.23
CA LEU A 69 -6.69 12.29 13.99
C LEU A 69 -7.33 10.92 13.71
N GLU A 70 -7.17 9.99 14.65
CA GLU A 70 -7.84 8.70 14.61
C GLU A 70 -9.18 8.77 15.32
N ALA A 71 -10.23 8.20 14.72
CA ALA A 71 -11.52 8.04 15.37
C ALA A 71 -11.77 6.56 15.66
N ARG A 72 -12.00 6.22 16.93
CA ARG A 72 -12.38 4.85 17.36
C ARG A 72 -13.87 4.69 17.58
N SER A 73 -14.63 5.79 17.54
CA SER A 73 -16.09 5.80 17.64
C SER A 73 -16.75 6.60 16.52
N ILE A 74 -18.02 6.30 16.25
CA ILE A 74 -18.81 7.02 15.23
C ILE A 74 -18.91 8.51 15.58
N VAL A 75 -19.08 8.84 16.87
CA VAL A 75 -19.19 10.23 17.34
C VAL A 75 -17.90 10.99 17.10
N GLU A 76 -16.77 10.37 17.41
CA GLU A 76 -15.43 10.94 17.20
C GLU A 76 -15.14 11.16 15.71
N ALA A 77 -15.53 10.21 14.85
CA ALA A 77 -15.38 10.34 13.40
C ALA A 77 -16.21 11.51 12.85
N ILE A 78 -17.45 11.67 13.32
CA ILE A 78 -18.32 12.79 12.96
C ILE A 78 -17.71 14.11 13.41
N SER A 79 -17.09 14.16 14.59
CA SER A 79 -16.45 15.36 15.11
C SER A 79 -15.21 15.75 14.31
N ILE A 80 -14.34 14.78 13.99
CA ILE A 80 -13.11 15.02 13.23
C ILE A 80 -13.41 15.45 11.78
N LEU A 81 -14.46 14.88 11.17
CA LEU A 81 -14.84 15.16 9.78
C LEU A 81 -15.95 16.22 9.65
N SER A 82 -16.41 16.81 10.75
CA SER A 82 -17.49 17.79 10.69
C SER A 82 -17.01 19.07 10.02
N THR A 83 -17.63 19.42 8.90
CA THR A 83 -17.52 20.76 8.29
C THR A 83 -18.67 21.66 8.71
N LYS A 84 -19.43 21.28 9.76
CA LYS A 84 -20.45 22.15 10.31
C LYS A 84 -19.75 23.29 11.03
N ASP A 85 -19.61 24.41 10.33
CA ASP A 85 -19.38 25.69 10.97
C ASP A 85 -20.44 25.90 12.06
N VAL A 86 -20.03 26.53 13.16
CA VAL A 86 -20.89 26.84 14.31
C VAL A 86 -22.23 27.31 13.79
N GLU A 87 -23.30 26.54 14.03
CA GLU A 87 -24.64 26.80 13.49
C GLU A 87 -25.02 28.25 13.81
N GLU A 88 -24.93 29.13 12.80
CA GLU A 88 -25.29 30.52 12.96
C GLU A 88 -26.78 30.60 13.29
N ASP A 89 -27.14 31.33 14.35
CA ASP A 89 -28.56 31.50 14.70
C ASP A 89 -29.29 32.20 13.55
N LYS A 90 -30.22 31.48 12.91
CA LYS A 90 -30.99 31.95 11.77
C LYS A 90 -32.08 32.95 12.18
N HIS A 91 -32.36 33.13 13.48
CA HIS A 91 -33.38 34.04 13.97
C HIS A 91 -32.80 35.43 14.21
N PRO A 92 -33.23 36.45 13.45
CA PRO A 92 -32.68 37.80 13.57
C PRO A 92 -32.93 38.42 14.96
N GLU A 93 -34.06 38.10 15.60
CA GLU A 93 -34.37 38.57 16.96
C GLU A 93 -33.36 38.04 17.99
N LYS A 94 -33.02 36.75 17.89
CA LYS A 94 -32.04 36.12 18.80
C LYS A 94 -30.63 36.63 18.54
N ARG A 95 -30.26 36.85 17.27
CA ARG A 95 -28.99 37.49 16.91
C ARG A 95 -28.88 38.90 17.49
N MET A 96 -29.94 39.70 17.38
CA MET A 96 -29.97 41.06 17.94
C MET A 96 -29.81 41.02 19.47
N ARG A 97 -30.53 40.13 20.14
CA ARG A 97 -30.42 39.96 21.60
C ARG A 97 -29.02 39.51 22.04
N ALA A 98 -28.41 38.56 21.34
CA ALA A 98 -27.07 38.08 21.65
C ALA A 98 -25.99 39.16 21.43
N ALA A 99 -26.12 39.95 20.35
CA ALA A 99 -25.24 41.09 20.08
C ALA A 99 -25.37 42.16 21.17
N TYR A 100 -26.60 42.47 21.59
CA TYR A 100 -26.85 43.45 22.66
C TYR A 100 -26.33 42.98 24.02
N ALA A 101 -26.54 41.71 24.39
CA ALA A 101 -26.02 41.14 25.63
C ALA A 101 -24.47 41.14 25.67
N SER A 102 -23.83 40.83 24.54
CA SER A 102 -22.37 40.92 24.41
C SER A 102 -21.87 42.36 24.56
N TYR A 103 -22.61 43.34 24.02
CA TYR A 103 -22.31 44.75 24.19
C TYR A 103 -22.45 45.19 25.65
N GLU A 104 -23.53 44.82 26.34
CA GLU A 104 -23.68 45.13 27.77
C GLU A 104 -22.55 44.52 28.60
N ALA A 105 -22.24 43.24 28.42
CA ALA A 105 -21.16 42.59 29.18
C ALA A 105 -19.77 43.21 28.92
N ALA A 106 -19.55 43.81 27.75
CA ALA A 106 -18.30 44.48 27.42
C ALA A 106 -18.22 45.94 27.92
N ASN A 107 -19.37 46.61 28.14
CA ASN A 107 -19.44 48.04 28.46
C ASN A 107 -19.96 48.34 29.86
N LEU A 108 -20.58 47.37 30.53
CA LEU A 108 -20.96 47.44 31.94
C LEU A 108 -19.95 46.61 32.76
N PRO A 109 -19.39 47.17 33.85
CA PRO A 109 -18.46 46.46 34.73
C PRO A 109 -19.11 45.32 35.51
#